data_AF-A0A957V874-F1
#
_entry.id   AF-A0A957V874-F1
#
_cell.length_a   1.000
_cell.length_b   1.000
_cell.length_c   1.000
_cell.angle_alpha   90.00
_cell.angle_beta   90.00
_cell.angle_gamma   90.00
#
_symmetry.space_group_name_H-M   'P 1'
#
loop_
_entity.id
_entity.type
_entity.pdbx_description
1 polymer ?
#
loop_
_entity_poly.entity_id
_entity_poly.type
_entity_poly.pdbx_seq_one_letter_code
_entity_poly.pdbx_strand_id
1 'polypeptide(L)'
;MASLTPIEALKSLEQLYEHGFRDAVTDAAVLKIASSQAARDEVVLRDLERDLSELEQQYNLSSDEFYERWTAGELEDKVDFMDWSALYKMANEVRQRLNLLRGQKQAA
;
A
#
# COMPACT_ATOMS: atom_id res chain seq x y z
N MET A 1 25.68 13.85 -21.37
CA MET A 1 25.72 13.65 -19.91
C MET A 1 24.67 12.61 -19.58
N ALA A 2 25.01 11.55 -18.84
CA ALA A 2 24.00 10.54 -18.46
C ALA A 2 23.00 11.19 -17.50
N SER A 3 21.71 11.08 -17.81
CA SER A 3 20.64 11.49 -16.91
C SER A 3 20.52 10.46 -15.79
N LEU A 4 20.51 10.90 -14.54
CA LEU A 4 20.22 10.04 -13.38
C LEU A 4 18.84 9.39 -13.55
N THR A 5 18.74 8.10 -13.22
CA THR A 5 17.44 7.44 -13.04
C THR A 5 16.77 7.96 -11.76
N PRO A 6 15.44 7.82 -11.61
CA PRO A 6 14.74 8.27 -10.40
C PRO A 6 15.30 7.66 -9.11
N ILE A 7 15.71 6.39 -9.13
CA ILE A 7 16.26 5.71 -7.95
C ILE A 7 17.67 6.20 -7.60
N GLU A 8 18.49 6.54 -8.60
CA GLU A 8 19.82 7.12 -8.37
C GLU A 8 19.72 8.55 -7.83
N ALA A 9 18.72 9.32 -8.30
CA ALA A 9 18.43 10.65 -7.78
C ALA A 9 18.00 10.59 -6.30
N LEU A 10 17.11 9.66 -5.92
CA LEU A 10 16.70 9.48 -4.53
C LEU A 10 17.87 9.11 -3.60
N LYS A 11 18.73 8.18 -4.02
CA LYS A 11 19.94 7.81 -3.26
C LYS A 11 20.91 8.98 -3.09
N SER A 12 21.08 9.78 -4.13
CA SER A 12 21.92 10.98 -4.05
C SER A 12 21.34 12.02 -3.08
N LEU A 13 20.01 12.22 -3.10
CA LEU A 13 19.34 13.10 -2.14
C LEU A 13 19.50 12.58 -0.71
N GLU A 14 19.26 11.29 -0.47
CA GLU A 14 19.48 10.65 0.84
C GLU A 14 20.89 10.94 1.37
N GLN A 15 21.92 10.68 0.57
CA GLN A 15 23.31 10.99 0.93
C GLN A 15 23.53 12.48 1.23
N LEU A 16 22.95 13.39 0.44
CA LEU A 16 23.06 14.83 0.71
C LEU A 16 22.47 15.18 2.09
N TYR A 17 21.28 14.66 2.40
CA TYR A 17 20.62 14.89 3.70
C TYR A 17 21.44 14.34 4.87
N GLU A 18 22.07 13.17 4.70
CA GLU A 18 22.98 12.58 5.70
C GLU A 18 24.22 13.45 5.95
N HIS A 19 24.74 14.14 4.93
CA HIS A 19 25.90 15.03 5.02
C HIS A 19 25.52 16.47 5.44
N GLY A 20 24.28 16.70 5.88
CA GLY A 20 23.84 17.98 6.45
C GLY A 20 23.28 18.98 5.46
N PHE A 21 23.06 18.60 4.19
CA PHE A 21 22.32 19.44 3.24
C PHE A 21 20.90 19.68 3.74
N ARG A 22 20.45 20.93 3.69
CA ARG A 22 19.08 21.34 4.02
C ARG A 22 18.67 22.43 3.03
N ASP A 23 17.54 22.23 2.37
CA ASP A 23 16.98 23.20 1.43
C ASP A 23 15.45 23.12 1.51
N ALA A 24 14.81 24.24 1.85
CA ALA A 24 13.38 24.27 2.11
C ALA A 24 12.54 23.87 0.88
N VAL A 25 13.04 24.16 -0.33
CA VAL A 25 12.35 23.78 -1.57
C VAL A 25 12.42 22.27 -1.78
N THR A 26 13.61 21.68 -1.61
CA THR A 26 13.82 20.23 -1.71
C THR A 26 13.02 19.49 -0.65
N ASP A 27 13.03 19.96 0.61
CA ASP A 27 12.26 19.40 1.72
C ASP A 27 10.76 19.36 1.38
N ALA A 28 10.22 20.50 0.96
CA ALA A 28 8.80 20.62 0.61
C ALA A 28 8.44 19.74 -0.60
N ALA A 29 9.32 19.65 -1.59
CA ALA A 29 9.09 18.83 -2.77
C ALA A 29 9.06 17.33 -2.44
N VAL A 30 10.03 16.82 -1.67
CA VAL A 30 10.10 15.42 -1.26
C VAL A 30 8.88 15.02 -0.43
N LEU A 31 8.53 15.85 0.57
CA LEU A 31 7.35 15.61 1.41
C LEU A 31 6.04 15.65 0.61
N LYS A 32 5.92 16.59 -0.34
CA LYS A 32 4.74 16.69 -1.21
C LYS A 32 4.59 15.48 -2.13
N ILE A 33 5.69 14.96 -2.67
CA ILE A 33 5.67 13.75 -3.51
C ILE A 33 5.17 12.56 -2.68
N ALA A 34 5.76 12.33 -1.50
CA ALA A 34 5.36 11.25 -0.61
C ALA A 34 3.88 11.37 -0.20
N SER A 35 3.45 12.56 0.21
CA SER A 35 2.06 12.83 0.63
C SER A 35 1.07 12.67 -0.52
N SER A 36 1.43 13.09 -1.74
CA SER A 36 0.58 12.93 -2.93
C SER A 36 0.41 11.46 -3.32
N GLN A 37 1.46 10.65 -3.16
CA GLN A 37 1.36 9.20 -3.41
C GLN A 37 0.49 8.54 -2.33
N ALA A 38 0.71 8.86 -1.06
CA ALA A 38 -0.09 8.33 0.04
C ALA A 38 -1.58 8.67 -0.13
N ALA A 39 -1.92 9.91 -0.49
CA ALA A 39 -3.30 10.32 -0.71
C ALA A 39 -3.99 9.52 -1.83
N ARG A 40 -3.27 9.14 -2.89
CA ARG A 40 -3.81 8.28 -3.96
C ARG A 40 -4.05 6.86 -3.47
N ASP A 41 -3.07 6.30 -2.77
CA ASP A 41 -3.17 4.96 -2.21
C ASP A 41 -4.28 4.86 -1.15
N GLU A 42 -4.52 5.92 -0.38
CA GLU A 42 -5.65 6.00 0.55
C GLU A 42 -7.01 6.00 -0.16
N VAL A 43 -7.14 6.63 -1.33
CA VAL A 43 -8.37 6.56 -2.13
C VAL A 43 -8.61 5.12 -2.58
N VAL A 44 -7.58 4.50 -3.17
CA VAL A 44 -7.66 3.11 -3.64
C VAL A 44 -7.99 2.16 -2.50
N LEU A 45 -7.35 2.31 -1.35
CA LEU A 45 -7.62 1.46 -0.19
C LEU A 45 -9.06 1.60 0.29
N ARG A 46 -9.59 2.83 0.37
CA ARG A 46 -10.99 3.04 0.77
C ARG A 46 -11.98 2.38 -0.16
N ASP A 47 -11.73 2.42 -1.47
CA ASP A 47 -12.60 1.75 -2.44
C ASP A 47 -12.54 0.22 -2.27
N LEU A 48 -11.33 -0.35 -2.12
CA LEU A 48 -11.17 -1.78 -1.86
C LEU A 48 -11.81 -2.22 -0.53
N GLU A 49 -11.67 -1.42 0.53
CA GLU A 49 -12.26 -1.71 1.84
C GLU A 49 -13.79 -1.64 1.82
N ARG A 50 -14.36 -0.74 1.01
CA ARG A 50 -15.81 -0.73 0.77
C ARG A 50 -16.26 -2.02 0.09
N ASP A 51 -15.59 -2.40 -0.99
CA ASP A 51 -15.97 -3.58 -1.78
C ASP A 51 -15.79 -4.88 -0.95
N LEU A 52 -14.74 -4.95 -0.12
CA LEU A 52 -14.54 -6.03 0.86
C LEU A 52 -15.65 -6.05 1.92
N SER A 53 -16.04 -4.90 2.46
CA SER A 53 -17.11 -4.83 3.47
C SER A 53 -18.45 -5.35 2.96
N GLU A 54 -18.75 -5.22 1.67
CA GLU A 54 -19.98 -5.76 1.07
C GLU A 54 -19.96 -7.30 1.08
N LEU A 55 -18.82 -7.90 0.74
CA LEU A 55 -18.62 -9.35 0.78
C LEU A 55 -18.63 -9.88 2.22
N GLU A 56 -17.97 -9.17 3.15
CA GLU A 56 -17.95 -9.53 4.56
C GLU A 56 -19.37 -9.58 5.16
N GLN A 57 -20.22 -8.62 4.78
CA GLN A 57 -21.62 -8.60 5.18
C GLN A 57 -22.44 -9.69 4.50
N GLN A 58 -22.25 -9.92 3.19
CA GLN A 58 -22.96 -10.96 2.43
C GLN A 58 -22.71 -12.36 3.00
N TYR A 59 -21.47 -12.64 3.41
CA TYR A 59 -21.05 -13.95 3.88
C TYR A 59 -20.94 -14.05 5.42
N ASN A 60 -21.15 -12.94 6.13
CA ASN A 60 -20.99 -12.82 7.59
C ASN A 60 -19.66 -13.42 8.08
N LEU A 61 -18.58 -13.05 7.39
CA LEU A 61 -17.21 -13.54 7.61
C LEU A 61 -16.24 -12.40 7.33
N SER A 62 -15.27 -12.17 8.21
CA SER A 62 -14.25 -11.13 7.95
C SER A 62 -13.33 -11.54 6.80
N SER A 63 -12.76 -10.57 6.07
CA SER A 63 -11.85 -10.87 4.95
C SER A 63 -10.58 -11.60 5.41
N ASP A 64 -10.11 -11.33 6.63
CA ASP A 64 -8.97 -12.02 7.22
C ASP A 64 -9.29 -13.52 7.44
N GLU A 65 -10.40 -13.83 8.12
CA GLU A 65 -10.84 -15.21 8.34
C GLU A 65 -11.19 -15.92 7.03
N PHE A 66 -11.83 -15.22 6.09
CA PHE A 66 -12.12 -15.73 4.75
C PHE A 66 -10.83 -16.16 4.05
N TYR A 67 -9.81 -15.29 4.05
CA TYR A 67 -8.56 -15.55 3.33
C TYR A 67 -7.78 -16.73 3.94
N GLU A 68 -7.78 -16.85 5.27
CA GLU A 68 -7.18 -18.01 5.96
C GLU A 68 -7.86 -19.32 5.55
N ARG A 69 -9.20 -19.38 5.58
CA ARG A 69 -9.95 -20.60 5.20
C ARG A 69 -9.88 -20.91 3.71
N TRP A 70 -9.89 -19.87 2.87
CA TRP A 70 -9.75 -20.02 1.42
C TRP A 70 -8.39 -20.60 1.04
N THR A 71 -7.31 -20.09 1.64
CA THR A 71 -5.95 -20.60 1.40
C THR A 71 -5.71 -21.98 2.00
N ALA A 72 -6.44 -22.35 3.05
CA ALA A 72 -6.46 -23.72 3.59
C ALA A 72 -7.26 -24.72 2.73
N GLY A 73 -7.98 -24.25 1.70
CA GLY A 73 -8.83 -25.09 0.85
C GLY A 73 -10.11 -25.57 1.53
N GLU A 74 -10.54 -24.89 2.61
CA GLU A 74 -11.73 -25.24 3.39
C GLU A 74 -13.03 -24.67 2.79
N LEU A 75 -12.91 -23.80 1.79
CA LEU A 75 -14.03 -23.15 1.12
C LEU A 75 -14.22 -23.71 -0.30
N GLU A 76 -15.47 -23.89 -0.70
CA GLU A 76 -15.84 -24.29 -2.06
C GLU A 76 -15.39 -23.22 -3.08
N ASP A 77 -14.90 -23.64 -4.25
CA ASP A 77 -14.53 -22.72 -5.33
C ASP A 77 -15.77 -22.05 -5.94
N LYS A 78 -16.15 -20.91 -5.35
CA LYS A 78 -17.16 -20.00 -5.88
C LYS A 78 -16.48 -18.83 -6.59
N VAL A 79 -17.10 -18.34 -7.66
CA VAL A 79 -16.60 -17.18 -8.42
C VAL A 79 -16.36 -15.99 -7.49
N ASP A 80 -17.30 -15.71 -6.58
CA ASP A 80 -17.20 -14.65 -5.57
C ASP A 80 -15.97 -14.78 -4.66
N PHE A 81 -15.50 -16.00 -4.35
CA PHE A 81 -14.34 -16.20 -3.48
C PHE A 81 -13.02 -15.92 -4.21
N MET A 82 -12.97 -16.16 -5.53
CA MET A 82 -11.83 -15.76 -6.33
C MET A 82 -11.69 -14.23 -6.34
N ASP A 83 -12.79 -13.52 -6.59
CA ASP A 83 -12.81 -12.06 -6.59
C ASP A 83 -12.52 -11.48 -5.21
N TRP A 84 -13.10 -12.04 -4.14
CA TRP A 84 -12.79 -11.64 -2.77
C TRP A 84 -11.31 -11.82 -2.43
N SER A 85 -10.71 -12.95 -2.83
CA SER A 85 -9.27 -13.19 -2.59
C SER A 85 -8.39 -12.17 -3.30
N ALA A 86 -8.78 -11.73 -4.51
CA ALA A 86 -8.05 -10.72 -5.28
C ALA A 86 -8.17 -9.34 -4.63
N LEU A 87 -9.39 -8.93 -4.26
CA LEU A 87 -9.65 -7.67 -3.56
C LEU A 87 -8.86 -7.59 -2.25
N TYR A 88 -8.85 -8.67 -1.48
CA TYR A 88 -8.16 -8.71 -0.20
C TYR A 88 -6.63 -8.60 -0.37
N LYS A 89 -6.05 -9.30 -1.34
CA LYS A 89 -4.63 -9.17 -1.69
C LYS A 89 -4.28 -7.74 -2.10
N MET A 90 -5.08 -7.15 -2.99
CA MET A 90 -4.88 -5.76 -3.44
C MET A 90 -4.95 -4.78 -2.28
N ALA A 91 -5.91 -4.93 -1.36
CA ALA A 91 -6.02 -4.08 -0.18
C ALA A 91 -4.78 -4.21 0.71
N ASN A 92 -4.28 -5.42 0.92
CA ASN A 92 -3.06 -5.66 1.69
C ASN A 92 -1.81 -5.05 1.04
N GLU A 93 -1.65 -5.17 -0.28
CA GLU A 93 -0.55 -4.52 -1.01
C GLU A 93 -0.57 -2.99 -0.87
N VAL A 94 -1.77 -2.38 -0.94
CA VAL A 94 -1.94 -0.94 -0.77
C VAL A 94 -1.64 -0.52 0.68
N ARG A 95 -2.11 -1.28 1.69
CA ARG A 95 -1.78 -1.05 3.10
C ARG A 95 -0.27 -1.11 3.34
N GLN A 96 0.41 -2.11 2.79
CA GLN A 96 1.87 -2.24 2.89
C GLN A 96 2.59 -1.03 2.29
N ARG A 97 2.17 -0.58 1.09
CA ARG A 97 2.75 0.61 0.45
C ARG A 97 2.51 1.88 1.26
N LEU A 98 1.31 2.05 1.84
CA LEU A 98 1.01 3.17 2.74
C LEU A 98 1.87 3.16 4.00
N ASN A 99 2.09 1.98 4.60
CA ASN A 99 2.96 1.86 5.78
C ASN A 99 4.40 2.29 5.47
N LEU A 100 4.94 1.87 4.30
CA LEU A 100 6.25 2.31 3.83
C LEU A 100 6.32 3.83 3.64
N LEU A 101 5.32 4.44 2.99
CA LEU A 101 5.28 5.89 2.75
C LEU A 101 5.13 6.71 4.03
N ARG A 102 4.45 6.17 5.05
CA ARG A 102 4.26 6.81 6.35
C ARG A 102 5.44 6.59 7.31
N GLY A 103 6.45 5.82 6.90
CA GLY A 103 7.58 5.46 7.78
C GLY A 103 7.16 4.58 8.97
N GLN A 104 6.00 3.93 8.88
CA GLN A 104 5.55 2.98 9.90
C GLN A 104 6.25 1.66 9.65
N LYS A 105 7.21 1.29 10.51
CA LYS A 105 7.79 -0.06 10.52
C LYS A 105 6.66 -1.06 10.75
N GLN A 106 6.61 -2.08 9.89
CA GLN A 106 5.71 -3.22 10.04
C GLN A 106 5.95 -3.87 11.42
N ALA A 107 4.92 -4.00 12.24
CA ALA A 107 4.97 -4.92 13.37
C ALA A 107 5.05 -6.33 12.77
N ALA A 108 6.19 -6.99 13.03
CA ALA A 108 6.42 -8.39 12.68
C ALA A 108 5.58 -9.31 13.56
#